data_AF-A0A4Q2RSD7-F1
#
_entry.id   AF-A0A4Q2RSD7-F1
#
_cell.length_a   1.000
_cell.length_b   1.000
_cell.length_c   1.000
_cell.angle_alpha   90.00
_cell.angle_beta   90.00
_cell.angle_gamma   90.00
#
_symmetry.space_group_name_H-M   'P 1'
#
loop_
_entity.id
_entity.type
_entity.pdbx_description
1 polymer ?
#
loop_
_entity_poly.entity_id
_entity_poly.type
_entity_poly.pdbx_seq_one_letter_code
_entity_poly.pdbx_strand_id
1 'polypeptide(L)'
;MTHQHGEYQPGRGFYDRSLKGWVSDPGKLTPTSTPAPTPTQGQRDEVASWGRKTFKPNPELEQMLRLRDSDKREQRETYERLAFGQRRVQVADYETRRSAAINAGEWEASA
;
A
#
# COMPACT_ATOMS: atom_id res chain seq x y z
N MET A 1 -9.23 3.49 26.46
CA MET A 1 -9.38 2.11 25.95
C MET A 1 -9.01 1.16 27.08
N THR A 2 -9.90 0.26 27.48
CA THR A 2 -9.62 -0.75 28.50
C THR A 2 -9.12 -2.02 27.82
N HIS A 3 -7.83 -2.33 27.94
CA HIS A 3 -7.29 -3.60 27.45
C HIS A 3 -7.90 -4.76 28.26
N GLN A 4 -8.53 -5.73 27.58
CA GLN A 4 -9.09 -6.94 28.21
C GLN A 4 -7.98 -7.91 28.67
N HIS A 5 -6.78 -7.79 28.08
CA HIS A 5 -5.61 -8.61 28.41
C HIS A 5 -4.46 -7.73 28.88
N GLY A 6 -3.68 -8.23 29.83
CA GLY A 6 -2.40 -7.64 30.23
C GLY A 6 -1.28 -7.99 29.24
N GLU A 7 -0.07 -7.51 29.52
CA GLU A 7 1.13 -7.87 28.76
C GLU A 7 1.48 -9.34 28.91
N TYR A 8 2.18 -9.89 27.91
CA TYR A 8 2.67 -11.26 27.95
C TYR A 8 3.80 -11.39 28.98
N GLN A 9 3.68 -12.36 29.88
CA GLN A 9 4.74 -12.72 30.82
C GLN A 9 5.36 -14.08 30.43
N PRO A 10 6.68 -14.15 30.18
CA PRO A 10 7.37 -15.39 29.86
C PRO A 10 7.12 -16.48 30.93
N GLY A 11 6.74 -17.69 30.49
CA GLY A 11 6.44 -18.82 31.36
C GLY A 11 5.01 -18.85 31.93
N ARG A 12 4.21 -17.80 31.76
CA ARG A 12 2.81 -17.75 32.24
C ARG A 12 1.79 -17.43 31.14
N GLY A 13 2.15 -16.61 30.15
CA GLY A 13 1.24 -16.20 29.09
C GLY A 13 0.69 -14.79 29.26
N PHE A 14 -0.50 -14.53 28.73
CA PHE A 14 -1.22 -13.26 28.88
C PHE A 14 -2.16 -13.33 30.08
N TYR A 15 -2.25 -12.27 30.87
CA TYR A 15 -3.26 -12.18 31.92
C TYR A 15 -4.60 -11.75 31.33
N ASP A 16 -5.61 -12.62 31.37
CA ASP A 16 -6.97 -12.32 30.93
C ASP A 16 -7.81 -11.82 32.12
N ARG A 17 -8.30 -10.58 32.04
CA ARG A 17 -9.11 -9.97 33.10
C ARG A 17 -10.51 -10.58 33.22
N SER A 18 -11.08 -11.07 32.12
CA SER A 18 -12.40 -11.71 32.09
C SER A 18 -12.35 -13.10 32.73
N LEU A 19 -11.27 -13.85 32.49
CA LEU A 19 -11.05 -15.18 33.07
C LEU A 19 -10.36 -15.14 34.45
N LYS A 20 -9.90 -13.96 34.89
CA LYS A 20 -9.13 -13.75 36.14
C LYS A 20 -7.95 -14.71 36.27
N GLY A 21 -7.21 -14.91 35.19
CA GLY A 21 -6.17 -15.92 35.12
C GLY A 21 -5.15 -15.70 34.01
N TRP A 22 -4.08 -16.51 34.04
CA TRP A 22 -3.05 -16.53 33.00
C TRP A 22 -3.42 -17.51 31.91
N VAL A 23 -3.33 -17.07 30.66
CA VAL A 23 -3.63 -17.84 29.46
C VAL A 23 -2.36 -17.92 28.61
N SER A 24 -1.78 -19.12 28.53
CA SER A 24 -0.57 -19.38 27.74
C SER A 24 -0.85 -19.44 26.24
N ASP A 25 -2.05 -19.88 25.86
CA ASP A 25 -2.49 -20.02 24.48
C ASP A 25 -3.28 -18.78 24.02
N PRO A 26 -2.76 -17.98 23.07
CA PRO A 26 -3.43 -16.76 22.63
C PRO A 26 -4.81 -17.00 22.00
N GLY A 27 -5.09 -18.22 21.49
CA GLY A 27 -6.40 -18.57 20.94
C GLY A 27 -7.51 -18.73 21.97
N LYS A 28 -7.16 -18.85 23.26
CA LYS A 28 -8.11 -18.97 24.39
C LYS A 28 -8.38 -17.64 25.09
N LEU A 29 -7.79 -16.55 24.62
CA LEU A 29 -8.05 -15.22 25.15
C LEU A 29 -9.46 -14.79 24.81
N THR A 30 -10.12 -14.17 25.79
CA THR A 30 -11.45 -13.58 25.58
C THR A 30 -11.35 -12.57 24.44
N PRO A 31 -12.12 -12.69 23.34
CA PRO A 31 -11.97 -11.79 22.22
C PRO A 31 -12.24 -10.35 22.65
N THR A 32 -11.25 -9.49 22.42
CA THR A 32 -11.43 -8.05 22.63
C THR A 32 -12.43 -7.58 21.59
N SER A 33 -13.71 -7.48 22.00
CA SER A 33 -14.80 -6.95 21.18
C SER A 33 -14.61 -5.45 21.03
N THR A 34 -13.57 -5.07 20.30
CA THR A 34 -13.43 -3.72 19.77
C THR A 34 -14.37 -3.69 18.58
N PRO A 35 -15.44 -2.89 18.60
CA PRO A 35 -16.25 -2.72 17.41
C PRO A 35 -15.32 -2.27 16.29
N ALA A 36 -15.40 -2.95 15.14
CA ALA A 36 -14.66 -2.54 13.97
C ALA A 36 -14.97 -1.05 13.71
N PRO A 37 -13.97 -0.23 13.38
CA PRO A 37 -14.21 1.18 13.12
C PRO A 37 -15.27 1.31 12.03
N THR A 38 -16.33 2.07 12.31
CA THR A 38 -17.36 2.35 11.32
C THR A 38 -16.71 3.11 10.16
N PRO A 39 -16.74 2.59 8.92
CA PRO A 39 -16.12 3.26 7.79
C PRO A 39 -16.76 4.64 7.60
N THR A 40 -15.91 5.66 7.44
CA THR A 40 -16.35 7.03 7.20
C THR A 40 -17.08 7.15 5.87
N GLN A 41 -17.86 8.22 5.69
CA GLN A 41 -18.55 8.45 4.42
C GLN A 41 -17.56 8.52 3.24
N GLY A 42 -16.41 9.17 3.41
CA GLY A 42 -15.37 9.24 2.38
C GLY A 42 -14.80 7.86 2.00
N GLN A 43 -14.60 6.96 2.97
CA GLN A 43 -14.15 5.59 2.69
C GLN A 43 -15.23 4.78 1.94
N ARG A 44 -16.50 4.99 2.25
CA ARG A 44 -17.62 4.33 1.53
C ARG A 44 -17.72 4.83 0.09
N ASP A 45 -17.56 6.14 -0.11
CA ASP A 45 -17.60 6.76 -1.43
C ASP A 45 -16.41 6.32 -2.30
N GLU A 46 -15.22 6.16 -1.69
CA GLU A 46 -14.04 5.62 -2.36
C GLU A 46 -14.27 4.18 -2.84
N VAL A 47 -14.77 3.28 -1.98
CA VAL A 47 -15.09 1.89 -2.36
C VAL A 47 -16.18 1.86 -3.44
N ALA A 48 -17.21 2.70 -3.33
CA ALA A 48 -18.26 2.81 -4.35
C ALA A 48 -17.69 3.31 -5.69
N SER A 49 -16.64 4.13 -5.68
CA SER A 49 -15.96 4.60 -6.89
C SER A 49 -15.16 3.49 -7.59
N TRP A 50 -14.76 2.44 -6.88
CA TRP A 50 -14.00 1.33 -7.47
C TRP A 50 -14.85 0.53 -8.46
N GLY A 51 -16.16 0.36 -8.19
CA GLY A 51 -17.09 -0.25 -9.14
C GLY A 51 -17.30 0.55 -10.43
N ARG A 52 -16.98 1.85 -10.41
CA ARG A 52 -17.07 2.75 -11.59
C ARG A 52 -15.76 2.86 -12.35
N LYS A 53 -14.62 2.46 -11.77
CA LYS A 53 -13.35 2.33 -12.49
C LYS A 53 -13.43 1.07 -13.34
N THR A 54 -14.00 1.20 -14.54
CA THR A 54 -13.86 0.16 -15.57
C THR A 54 -12.36 -0.06 -15.75
N PHE A 55 -11.85 -1.23 -15.36
CA PHE A 55 -10.49 -1.62 -15.68
C PHE A 55 -10.41 -1.69 -17.21
N LYS A 56 -10.00 -0.58 -17.84
CA LYS A 56 -9.77 -0.55 -19.27
C LYS A 56 -8.41 -1.18 -19.48
N PRO A 57 -8.33 -2.35 -20.17
CA PRO A 57 -7.04 -2.91 -20.52
C PRO A 57 -6.28 -1.84 -21.32
N ASN A 58 -5.09 -1.48 -20.83
CA ASN A 58 -4.22 -0.57 -21.55
C ASN A 58 -3.35 -1.45 -22.47
N PRO A 59 -3.63 -1.47 -23.79
CA PRO A 59 -2.96 -2.38 -24.71
C PRO A 59 -1.44 -2.12 -24.78
N GLU A 60 -1.01 -0.88 -24.55
CA GLU A 60 0.42 -0.53 -24.55
C GLU A 60 1.12 -1.12 -23.32
N LEU A 61 0.51 -1.02 -22.13
CA LEU A 61 1.05 -1.63 -20.92
C LEU A 61 1.11 -3.16 -21.04
N GLU A 62 0.08 -3.78 -21.61
CA GLU A 62 0.09 -5.23 -21.85
C GLU A 62 1.19 -5.65 -22.83
N GLN A 63 1.41 -4.89 -23.90
CA GLN A 63 2.51 -5.15 -24.83
C GLN A 63 3.87 -5.01 -24.16
N MET A 64 4.06 -3.98 -23.32
CA MET A 64 5.29 -3.82 -22.55
C MET A 64 5.53 -5.00 -21.59
N LEU A 65 4.49 -5.46 -20.89
CA LEU A 65 4.56 -6.63 -20.02
C LEU A 65 4.93 -7.89 -20.82
N ARG A 66 4.33 -8.10 -22.00
CA ARG A 66 4.68 -9.22 -22.90
C ARG A 66 6.14 -9.17 -23.36
N LEU A 67 6.67 -7.98 -23.66
CA LEU A 67 8.08 -7.84 -24.06
C LEU A 67 9.03 -8.12 -22.89
N ARG A 68 8.69 -7.65 -21.68
CA ARG A 68 9.47 -7.90 -20.46
C ARG A 68 9.53 -9.38 -20.11
N ASP A 69 8.37 -10.04 -20.15
CA ASP A 69 8.20 -11.43 -19.70
C ASP A 69 8.47 -12.45 -20.81
N SER A 70 8.98 -12.00 -21.96
CA SER A 70 9.33 -12.89 -23.08
C SER A 70 10.58 -13.73 -22.78
N ASP A 71 10.56 -14.99 -23.25
CA ASP A 71 11.72 -15.88 -23.24
C ASP A 71 12.81 -15.46 -24.24
N LYS A 72 12.44 -14.68 -25.26
CA LYS A 72 13.35 -14.22 -26.32
C LYS A 72 14.15 -13.01 -25.84
N ARG A 73 15.49 -13.15 -25.84
CA ARG A 73 16.42 -12.09 -25.42
C ARG A 73 16.21 -10.76 -26.16
N GLU A 74 16.02 -10.80 -27.47
CA GLU A 74 15.81 -9.60 -28.31
C GLU A 74 14.56 -8.79 -27.90
N GLN A 75 13.51 -9.48 -27.44
CA GLN A 75 12.27 -8.85 -26.98
C GLN A 75 12.45 -8.18 -25.61
N ARG A 76 13.24 -8.80 -24.71
CA ARG A 76 13.61 -8.19 -23.43
C ARG A 76 14.51 -6.96 -23.60
N GLU A 77 15.48 -7.03 -24.52
CA GLU A 77 16.33 -5.87 -24.85
C GLU A 77 15.51 -4.71 -25.44
N THR A 78 14.47 -5.03 -26.22
CA THR A 78 13.51 -4.03 -26.73
C THR A 78 12.73 -3.38 -25.58
N TYR A 79 12.25 -4.17 -24.61
CA TYR A 79 11.61 -3.64 -23.40
C TYR A 79 12.54 -2.71 -22.62
N GLU A 80 13.79 -3.12 -22.38
CA GLU A 80 14.76 -2.30 -21.65
C GLU A 80 14.98 -0.95 -22.33
N ARG A 81 15.20 -0.93 -23.66
CA ARG A 81 15.37 0.32 -24.41
C ARG A 81 14.16 1.26 -24.27
N LEU A 82 12.95 0.73 -24.39
CA LEU A 82 11.71 1.51 -24.25
C LEU A 82 11.52 2.02 -22.82
N ALA A 83 11.74 1.15 -21.82
CA ALA A 83 11.59 1.48 -20.40
C ALA A 83 12.62 2.52 -19.93
N PHE A 84 13.88 2.43 -20.39
CA PHE A 84 14.91 3.43 -20.08
C PHE A 84 14.62 4.78 -20.73
N GLY A 85 14.11 4.79 -21.97
CA GLY A 85 13.65 6.01 -22.63
C GLY A 85 12.54 6.71 -21.84
N GLN A 86 11.52 5.96 -21.39
CA GLN A 86 10.43 6.50 -20.58
C GLN A 86 10.90 7.01 -19.21
N ARG A 87 11.79 6.30 -18.52
CA ARG A 87 12.35 6.78 -17.24
C ARG A 87 13.09 8.11 -17.38
N ARG A 88 13.85 8.30 -18.46
CA ARG A 88 14.56 9.57 -18.72
C ARG A 88 13.59 10.73 -18.93
N VAL A 89 12.49 10.50 -19.66
CA VAL A 89 11.44 11.52 -19.86
C VAL A 89 10.75 11.87 -18.53
N GLN A 90 10.42 10.88 -17.70
CA GLN A 90 9.79 11.12 -16.39
C GLN A 90 10.69 11.91 -15.42
N VAL A 91 12.00 11.65 -15.43
CA VAL A 91 12.96 12.42 -14.63
C VAL A 91 13.05 13.87 -15.12
N ALA A 92 13.14 14.09 -16.44
CA ALA A 92 13.17 15.43 -17.01
C ALA A 92 11.89 16.23 -16.70
N ASP A 93 10.72 15.58 -16.77
CA ASP A 93 9.44 16.21 -16.42
C ASP A 93 9.37 16.56 -14.93
N TYR A 94 9.86 15.68 -14.05
CA TYR A 94 9.94 15.96 -12.62
C TYR A 94 10.88 17.13 -12.32
N GLU A 95 12.07 17.16 -12.92
CA GLU A 95 13.02 18.26 -12.74
C GLU A 95 12.45 19.59 -13.23
N THR A 96 11.79 19.58 -14.39
CA THR A 96 11.16 20.79 -14.96
C THR A 96 10.04 21.31 -14.05
N ARG A 97 9.17 20.42 -13.57
CA ARG A 97 8.08 20.81 -12.64
C ARG A 97 8.61 21.26 -11.30
N ARG A 98 9.63 20.59 -10.76
CA ARG A 98 10.31 20.97 -9.53
C ARG A 98 10.94 22.35 -9.67
N SER A 99 11.66 22.62 -10.76
CA SER A 99 12.23 23.94 -11.04
C SER A 99 11.15 25.01 -11.18
N ALA A 100 10.04 24.71 -11.84
CA ALA A 100 8.90 25.63 -11.93
C ALA A 100 8.27 25.93 -10.55
N ALA A 101 8.08 24.90 -9.71
CA ALA A 101 7.54 25.06 -8.36
C ALA A 101 8.50 25.81 -7.41
N ILE A 102 9.81 25.59 -7.54
CA ILE A 102 10.84 26.35 -6.79
C ILE A 102 10.82 27.82 -7.22
N ASN A 103 10.76 28.10 -8.53
CA ASN A 103 10.70 29.47 -9.05
C ASN A 103 9.39 30.19 -8.68
N ALA A 104 8.29 29.44 -8.51
CA ALA A 104 7.02 29.95 -8.02
C ALA A 104 6.95 30.10 -6.49
N GLY A 105 7.96 29.62 -5.74
CA GLY A 105 7.99 29.66 -4.27
C GLY A 105 7.09 28.63 -3.59
N GLU A 106 6.61 27.62 -4.30
CA GLU A 106 5.60 26.66 -3.84
C GLU A 106 6.19 25.33 -3.32
N TRP A 107 7.52 25.17 -3.36
CA TRP A 107 8.18 23.92 -2.97
C TRP A 107 8.74 23.96 -1.54
N GLU A 108 7.91 23.66 -0.54
CA GLU A 108 8.40 23.33 0.80
C GLU A 108 8.86 21.87 0.85
N ALA A 109 10.17 21.65 0.97
CA ALA A 109 10.73 20.32 1.15
C ALA A 109 10.29 19.76 2.52
N SER A 110 9.36 18.82 2.52
CA SER A 110 9.13 17.96 3.69
C SER A 110 10.34 17.04 3.84
N ALA A 111 11.21 17.37 4.79
CA ALA A 111 12.32 16.54 5.27
C ALA A 111 11.83 15.51 6.29
#